data_AF-A0A8H4VNY4-F1
#
_entry.id   AF-A0A8H4VNY4-F1
#
_cell.length_a   1.000
_cell.length_b   1.000
_cell.length_c   1.000
_cell.angle_alpha   90.00
_cell.angle_beta   90.00
_cell.angle_gamma   90.00
#
_symmetry.space_group_name_H-M   'P 1'
#
loop_
_entity.id
_entity.type
_entity.pdbx_description
1 polymer ?
#
loop_
_entity_poly.entity_id
_entity_poly.type
_entity_poly.pdbx_seq_one_letter_code
_entity_poly.pdbx_strand_id
1 'polypeptide(L)'
;MAKQMTPVPDSQPAILGTNLDSIIVLKTYQAVWEEYYSWSTDHARDTLTHLSRPARRFTEQKNVVHSTRLPTPKSPKTQSVDTCVIVDYDQPDSNGPVSTSFRIQEITLEHEPIILPYPPYTFCTPTSTNILVGDDPHYMPFMPFADDPNYNYENDLEQHKYLAWQKQAITSDHEVILLETVKRLLSEHKLTALRIDTTGILPTDTASILGLAKKRYSPTSFRDLD
;
A
#
# COMPACT_ATOMS: atom_id res chain seq x y z
N MET A 1 -36.18 -4.72 10.43
CA MET A 1 -36.36 -3.26 10.57
C MET A 1 -35.10 -2.60 10.04
N ALA A 2 -35.10 -2.12 8.79
CA ALA A 2 -33.92 -1.53 8.17
C ALA A 2 -33.69 -0.12 8.74
N LYS A 3 -32.50 0.12 9.30
CA LYS A 3 -32.10 1.41 9.86
C LYS A 3 -31.77 2.34 8.69
N GLN A 4 -32.61 3.34 8.45
CA GLN A 4 -32.36 4.37 7.43
C GLN A 4 -31.11 5.17 7.79
N MET A 5 -30.11 5.12 6.91
CA MET A 5 -28.87 5.88 6.99
C MET A 5 -29.16 7.26 6.37
N THR A 6 -29.28 8.29 7.21
CA THR A 6 -29.55 9.66 6.75
C THR A 6 -28.27 10.33 6.25
N PRO A 7 -28.26 10.94 5.05
CA PRO A 7 -27.12 11.73 4.59
C PRO A 7 -26.96 13.01 5.41
N VAL A 8 -25.70 13.41 5.61
CA VAL A 8 -25.28 14.61 6.34
C VAL A 8 -25.71 15.86 5.54
N PRO A 9 -26.31 16.88 6.18
CA PRO A 9 -26.71 18.10 5.49
C PRO A 9 -25.49 19.01 5.32
N ASP A 10 -24.90 19.00 4.12
CA ASP A 10 -23.94 20.02 3.70
C ASP A 10 -24.68 21.35 3.50
N SER A 11 -24.56 22.24 4.47
CA SER A 11 -25.02 23.62 4.37
C SER A 11 -23.99 24.51 5.05
N GLN A 12 -23.04 25.01 4.27
CA GLN A 12 -22.20 26.14 4.69
C GLN A 12 -22.64 27.42 3.95
N PRO A 13 -22.77 28.55 4.66
CA PRO A 13 -23.17 29.82 4.08
C PRO A 13 -22.01 30.45 3.29
N ALA A 14 -22.31 30.96 2.09
CA ALA A 14 -21.39 31.72 1.26
C ALA A 14 -21.03 33.07 1.94
N ILE A 15 -19.78 33.21 2.37
CA ILE A 15 -19.23 34.48 2.88
C ILE A 15 -18.39 35.13 1.78
N LEU A 16 -18.77 36.35 1.42
CA LEU A 16 -18.34 37.12 0.25
C LEU A 16 -16.98 37.84 0.44
N GLY A 17 -15.96 37.14 0.96
CA GLY A 17 -14.59 37.65 1.14
C GLY A 17 -13.52 36.87 0.37
N THR A 18 -13.93 35.93 -0.50
CA THR A 18 -13.21 34.67 -0.73
C THR A 18 -12.29 34.61 -1.93
N ASN A 19 -12.39 35.52 -2.91
CA ASN A 19 -11.78 35.23 -4.21
C ASN A 19 -10.23 35.25 -4.16
N LEU A 20 -9.61 36.28 -3.58
CA LEU A 20 -8.15 36.37 -3.53
C LEU A 20 -7.54 35.29 -2.61
N ASP A 21 -8.12 35.10 -1.42
CA ASP A 21 -7.65 34.07 -0.48
C ASP A 21 -7.79 32.67 -1.10
N SER A 22 -8.90 32.41 -1.80
CA SER A 22 -9.12 31.14 -2.51
C SER A 22 -8.07 30.92 -3.60
N ILE A 23 -7.76 31.95 -4.38
CA ILE A 23 -6.70 31.87 -5.40
C ILE A 23 -5.34 31.58 -4.75
N ILE A 24 -5.02 32.24 -3.63
CA ILE A 24 -3.77 32.03 -2.91
C ILE A 24 -3.70 30.59 -2.39
N VAL A 25 -4.72 30.13 -1.66
CA VAL A 25 -4.79 28.77 -1.11
C VAL A 25 -4.65 27.72 -2.22
N LEU A 26 -5.39 27.87 -3.32
CA LEU A 26 -5.32 26.94 -4.45
C LEU A 26 -3.93 26.91 -5.08
N LYS A 27 -3.33 28.09 -5.34
CA LYS A 27 -1.99 28.17 -5.95
C LYS A 27 -0.92 27.60 -5.05
N THR A 28 -0.95 27.89 -3.75
CA THR A 28 0.01 27.33 -2.80
C THR A 28 -0.15 25.82 -2.71
N TYR A 29 -1.37 25.30 -2.65
CA TYR A 29 -1.63 23.86 -2.64
C TYR A 29 -1.10 23.17 -3.90
N GLN A 30 -1.38 23.72 -5.09
CA GLN A 30 -0.87 23.20 -6.36
C GLN A 30 0.66 23.24 -6.43
N ALA A 31 1.28 24.34 -5.99
CA ALA A 31 2.73 24.47 -5.99
C ALA A 31 3.40 23.43 -5.08
N VAL A 32 2.88 23.23 -3.86
CA VAL A 32 3.40 22.21 -2.94
C VAL A 32 3.19 20.80 -3.49
N TRP A 33 2.06 20.56 -4.15
CA TRP A 33 1.77 19.29 -4.81
C TRP A 33 2.80 18.97 -5.91
N GLU A 34 3.04 19.91 -6.83
CA GLU A 34 4.03 19.76 -7.91
C GLU A 34 5.46 19.59 -7.37
N GLU A 35 5.83 20.37 -6.36
CA GLU A 35 7.13 20.28 -5.69
C GLU A 35 7.31 18.91 -5.00
N TYR A 36 6.30 18.41 -4.30
CA TYR A 36 6.36 17.12 -3.62
C TYR A 36 6.54 15.97 -4.61
N TYR A 37 5.76 15.94 -5.69
CA TYR A 37 5.85 14.84 -6.66
C TYR A 37 7.10 14.90 -7.53
N SER A 38 7.61 16.10 -7.86
CA SER A 38 8.91 16.23 -8.53
C SER A 38 10.02 15.69 -7.63
N TRP A 39 10.09 16.13 -6.36
CA TRP A 39 11.05 15.62 -5.38
C TRP A 39 10.92 14.10 -5.16
N SER A 40 9.70 13.59 -4.98
CA SER A 40 9.44 12.18 -4.67
C SER A 40 9.97 11.25 -5.77
N THR A 41 9.81 11.63 -7.04
CA THR A 41 10.31 10.83 -8.16
C THR A 41 11.84 10.73 -8.19
N ASP A 42 12.53 11.83 -7.91
CA ASP A 42 14.00 11.86 -7.86
C ASP A 42 14.52 11.11 -6.64
N HIS A 43 13.91 11.32 -5.47
CA HIS A 43 14.25 10.60 -4.26
C HIS A 43 14.03 9.08 -4.40
N ALA A 44 12.93 8.64 -5.01
CA ALA A 44 12.66 7.23 -5.27
C ALA A 44 13.72 6.63 -6.20
N ARG A 45 14.11 7.36 -7.26
CA ARG A 45 15.18 6.94 -8.17
C ARG A 45 16.51 6.79 -7.43
N ASP A 46 16.89 7.78 -6.63
CA ASP A 46 18.13 7.76 -5.84
C ASP A 46 18.13 6.66 -4.78
N THR A 47 16.98 6.42 -4.15
CA THR A 47 16.82 5.32 -3.20
C THR A 47 17.00 3.97 -3.90
N LEU A 48 16.40 3.79 -5.08
CA LEU A 48 16.56 2.57 -5.86
C LEU A 48 18.00 2.38 -6.34
N THR A 49 18.71 3.44 -6.75
CA THR A 49 20.13 3.34 -7.12
C THR A 49 21.01 3.01 -5.92
N HIS A 50 20.68 3.49 -4.72
CA HIS A 50 21.40 3.16 -3.48
C HIS A 50 21.11 1.74 -2.98
N LEU A 51 19.89 1.23 -3.18
CA LEU A 51 19.50 -0.16 -2.88
C LEU A 51 19.97 -1.14 -3.96
N SER A 52 20.34 -0.64 -5.13
CA SER A 52 20.89 -1.46 -6.20
C SER A 52 22.14 -2.16 -5.67
N ARG A 53 22.20 -3.46 -5.89
CA ARG A 53 23.34 -4.27 -5.47
C ARG A 53 24.61 -3.61 -5.98
N PRO A 54 25.66 -3.41 -5.15
CA PRO A 54 26.94 -2.94 -5.64
C PRO A 54 27.32 -3.78 -6.85
N ALA A 55 27.62 -3.12 -7.97
CA ALA A 55 27.98 -3.80 -9.21
C ALA A 55 28.91 -4.94 -8.86
N ARG A 56 28.52 -6.18 -9.19
CA ARG A 56 29.33 -7.36 -8.87
C ARG A 56 30.72 -7.02 -9.32
N ARG A 57 31.68 -6.95 -8.38
CA ARG A 57 33.09 -6.93 -8.77
C ARG A 57 33.21 -8.16 -9.65
N PHE A 58 33.53 -7.96 -10.92
CA PHE A 58 33.94 -9.04 -11.79
C PHE A 58 35.22 -9.60 -11.16
N THR A 59 35.08 -10.45 -10.15
CA THR A 59 36.07 -11.49 -9.93
C THR A 59 36.10 -12.20 -11.25
N GLU A 60 37.20 -12.08 -11.98
CA GLU A 60 37.51 -12.95 -13.10
C GLU A 60 37.04 -14.33 -12.69
N GLN A 61 35.92 -14.76 -13.26
CA GLN A 61 35.47 -16.11 -13.07
C GLN A 61 36.53 -16.90 -13.82
N LYS A 62 37.57 -17.33 -13.10
CA LYS A 62 38.29 -18.52 -13.49
C LYS A 62 37.18 -19.51 -13.77
N ASN A 63 37.10 -19.95 -15.02
CA ASN A 63 36.15 -20.96 -15.48
C ASN A 63 36.40 -22.23 -14.68
N VAL A 64 35.95 -22.26 -13.42
CA VAL A 64 35.83 -23.47 -12.65
C VAL A 64 34.60 -24.11 -13.23
N VAL A 65 34.85 -24.96 -14.22
CA VAL A 65 33.88 -25.91 -14.74
C VAL A 65 33.51 -26.82 -13.57
N HIS A 66 32.67 -26.36 -12.67
CA HIS A 66 31.95 -27.23 -11.76
C HIS A 66 30.92 -27.95 -12.60
N SER A 67 31.34 -29.13 -13.09
CA SER A 67 30.45 -30.15 -13.60
C SER A 67 29.60 -30.69 -12.45
N THR A 68 28.68 -29.87 -11.96
CA THR A 68 27.51 -30.30 -11.18
C THR A 68 26.33 -30.49 -12.13
N ARG A 69 26.58 -31.19 -13.26
CA ARG A 69 25.49 -31.82 -13.98
C ARG A 69 24.95 -32.92 -13.07
N LEU A 70 23.93 -32.58 -12.27
CA LEU A 70 23.01 -33.59 -11.77
C LEU A 70 22.59 -34.44 -12.98
N PRO A 71 22.68 -35.77 -12.91
CA PRO A 71 22.33 -36.64 -14.01
C PRO A 71 20.92 -36.28 -14.45
N THR A 72 20.80 -35.82 -15.69
CA THR A 72 19.51 -35.48 -16.30
C THR A 72 18.71 -36.78 -16.35
N PRO A 73 17.60 -36.91 -15.60
CA PRO A 73 16.80 -38.11 -15.67
C PRO A 73 16.36 -38.31 -17.12
N LYS A 74 16.49 -39.56 -17.61
CA LYS A 74 16.11 -39.90 -18.99
C LYS A 74 14.64 -39.56 -19.17
N SER A 75 14.36 -38.52 -19.96
CA SER A 75 13.00 -38.06 -20.26
C SER A 75 12.14 -39.24 -20.72
N PRO A 76 11.03 -39.55 -20.03
CA PRO A 76 9.98 -40.37 -20.61
C PRO A 76 9.55 -39.71 -21.93
N LYS A 77 9.35 -40.52 -22.96
CA LYS A 77 8.78 -40.06 -24.23
C LYS A 77 7.28 -39.96 -24.02
N THR A 78 6.71 -38.83 -24.43
CA THR A 78 5.28 -38.56 -24.61
C THR A 78 4.57 -37.97 -23.39
N GLN A 79 4.57 -36.64 -23.26
CA GLN A 79 3.48 -35.82 -22.70
C GLN A 79 3.71 -34.33 -23.04
N SER A 80 2.65 -33.54 -23.09
CA SER A 80 2.63 -32.11 -23.41
C SER A 80 3.70 -31.35 -22.64
N VAL A 81 4.58 -30.64 -23.35
CA VAL A 81 5.72 -29.97 -22.74
C VAL A 81 5.32 -28.56 -22.34
N ASP A 82 4.80 -28.41 -21.13
CA ASP A 82 4.67 -27.08 -20.53
C ASP A 82 6.06 -26.50 -20.28
N THR A 83 6.27 -25.29 -20.79
CA THR A 83 7.57 -24.61 -20.74
C THR A 83 7.44 -23.41 -19.81
N CYS A 84 8.24 -23.38 -18.74
CA CYS A 84 8.37 -22.20 -17.91
C CYS A 84 9.52 -21.35 -18.44
N VAL A 85 9.27 -20.04 -18.57
CA VAL A 85 10.25 -19.07 -19.03
C VAL A 85 10.52 -18.10 -17.89
N ILE A 86 11.75 -18.10 -17.38
CA ILE A 86 12.23 -17.05 -16.47
C ILE A 86 12.90 -15.98 -17.33
N VAL A 87 12.41 -14.76 -17.23
CA VAL A 87 12.97 -13.60 -17.93
C VAL A 87 13.80 -12.80 -16.93
N ASP A 88 15.10 -12.69 -17.20
CA ASP A 88 16.04 -11.89 -16.44
C ASP A 88 16.19 -10.51 -17.09
N TYR A 89 15.89 -9.46 -16.31
CA TYR A 89 15.97 -8.06 -16.73
C TYR A 89 17.23 -7.36 -16.22
N ASP A 90 18.08 -8.04 -15.43
CA ASP A 90 19.22 -7.42 -14.73
C ASP A 90 20.53 -7.40 -15.55
N GLN A 91 20.50 -7.73 -16.85
CA GLN A 91 21.70 -7.70 -17.71
C GLN A 91 21.80 -6.40 -18.53
N PRO A 92 22.71 -5.47 -18.18
CA PRO A 92 22.84 -4.17 -18.84
C PRO A 92 23.54 -4.20 -20.21
N ASP A 93 24.27 -5.27 -20.55
CA ASP A 93 25.10 -5.34 -21.77
C ASP A 93 24.48 -6.21 -22.89
N SER A 94 23.27 -6.73 -22.68
CA SER A 94 22.56 -7.58 -23.63
C SER A 94 21.54 -6.73 -24.40
N ASN A 95 21.44 -6.90 -25.72
CA ASN A 95 20.46 -6.27 -26.61
C ASN A 95 19.00 -6.75 -26.35
N GLY A 96 18.60 -6.90 -25.09
CA GLY A 96 17.29 -7.37 -24.65
C GLY A 96 17.35 -8.27 -23.41
N PRO A 97 16.17 -8.56 -22.83
CA PRO A 97 16.05 -9.43 -21.66
C PRO A 97 16.50 -10.86 -21.98
N VAL A 98 17.26 -11.48 -21.07
CA VAL A 98 17.74 -12.85 -21.25
C VAL A 98 16.69 -13.80 -20.68
N SER A 99 16.12 -14.64 -21.55
CA SER A 99 15.12 -15.63 -21.15
C SER A 99 15.76 -17.00 -21.00
N THR A 100 15.61 -17.61 -19.83
CA THR A 100 15.97 -19.01 -19.58
C THR A 100 14.70 -19.85 -19.52
N SER A 101 14.52 -20.71 -20.52
CA SER A 101 13.41 -21.67 -20.55
C SER A 101 13.84 -23.02 -19.99
N PHE A 102 13.02 -23.62 -19.13
CA PHE A 102 13.16 -25.02 -18.74
C PHE A 102 11.86 -25.78 -18.94
N ARG A 103 12.02 -27.06 -19.26
CA ARG A 103 10.90 -27.98 -19.47
C ARG A 103 10.37 -28.40 -18.10
N ILE A 104 9.10 -28.15 -17.85
CA ILE A 104 8.43 -28.72 -16.70
C ILE A 104 8.08 -30.16 -17.08
N GLN A 105 8.53 -31.12 -16.26
CA GLN A 105 8.08 -32.49 -16.39
C GLN A 105 6.76 -32.60 -15.62
N GLU A 106 5.65 -32.69 -16.35
CA GLU A 106 4.37 -33.04 -15.76
C GLU A 106 4.45 -34.49 -15.24
N ILE A 107 4.30 -34.66 -13.93
CA ILE A 107 4.23 -35.98 -13.31
C ILE A 107 2.75 -36.36 -13.27
N THR A 108 2.30 -37.09 -14.28
CA THR A 108 0.97 -37.69 -14.27
C THR A 108 0.98 -38.86 -13.28
N LEU A 109 0.22 -38.75 -12.19
CA LEU A 109 0.03 -39.85 -11.25
C LEU A 109 -0.91 -40.88 -11.90
N GLU A 110 -0.37 -42.00 -12.37
CA GLU A 110 -1.11 -43.02 -13.15
C GLU A 110 -2.23 -43.71 -12.36
N HIS A 111 -2.21 -43.59 -11.04
CA HIS A 111 -3.31 -43.99 -10.16
C HIS A 111 -3.61 -42.78 -9.29
N GLU A 112 -4.86 -42.32 -9.27
CA GLU A 112 -5.35 -41.42 -8.24
C GLU A 112 -5.31 -42.20 -6.91
N PRO A 113 -4.34 -42.01 -5.98
CA PRO A 113 -4.82 -41.91 -4.62
C PRO A 113 -5.86 -40.81 -4.67
N ILE A 114 -7.04 -41.02 -4.09
CA ILE A 114 -8.06 -39.98 -4.03
C ILE A 114 -7.40 -38.81 -3.29
N ILE A 115 -6.85 -37.85 -4.03
CA ILE A 115 -6.27 -36.63 -3.46
C ILE A 115 -7.49 -35.82 -3.07
N LEU A 116 -8.04 -36.15 -1.90
CA LEU A 116 -9.13 -35.38 -1.33
C LEU A 116 -8.55 -33.99 -1.02
N PRO A 117 -9.21 -32.91 -1.45
CA PRO A 117 -8.81 -31.59 -1.02
C PRO A 117 -8.82 -31.57 0.51
N TYR A 118 -7.77 -31.02 1.10
CA TYR A 118 -7.76 -30.81 2.53
C TYR A 118 -8.92 -29.87 2.89
N PRO A 119 -9.61 -30.09 4.02
CA PRO A 119 -10.65 -29.16 4.46
C PRO A 119 -10.12 -27.72 4.50
N PRO A 120 -10.95 -26.71 4.17
CA PRO A 120 -10.53 -25.32 4.27
C PRO A 120 -10.10 -25.02 5.72
N TYR A 121 -8.92 -24.43 5.88
CA TYR A 121 -8.41 -24.01 7.17
C TYR A 121 -7.98 -22.55 7.11
N THR A 122 -8.22 -21.81 8.18
CA THR A 122 -7.67 -20.47 8.36
C THR A 122 -6.28 -20.61 8.96
N PHE A 123 -5.31 -19.87 8.42
CA PHE A 123 -3.96 -19.84 8.99
C PHE A 123 -3.98 -19.11 10.33
N CYS A 124 -3.35 -19.70 11.35
CA CYS A 124 -3.08 -19.02 12.62
C CYS A 124 -1.57 -18.89 12.84
N THR A 125 -1.12 -17.73 13.33
CA THR A 125 0.28 -17.55 13.72
C THR A 125 0.58 -18.45 14.93
N PRO A 126 1.57 -19.37 14.85
CA PRO A 126 1.91 -20.19 15.98
C PRO A 126 2.45 -19.32 17.11
N THR A 127 1.96 -19.53 18.34
CA THR A 127 2.45 -18.81 19.53
C THR A 127 2.74 -19.80 20.66
N SER A 128 3.83 -19.56 21.39
CA SER A 128 4.18 -20.32 22.60
C SER A 128 3.64 -19.68 23.88
N THR A 129 3.07 -18.48 23.78
CA THR A 129 2.53 -17.70 24.90
C THR A 129 1.20 -17.06 24.53
N ASN A 130 0.39 -16.75 25.55
CA ASN A 130 -0.86 -16.02 25.36
C ASN A 130 -0.58 -14.56 24.99
N ILE A 131 -1.32 -14.04 24.02
CA ILE A 131 -1.28 -12.63 23.62
C ILE A 131 -2.59 -12.00 24.09
N LEU A 132 -2.51 -11.03 25.01
CA LEU A 132 -3.66 -10.22 25.37
C LEU A 132 -3.91 -9.24 24.22
N VAL A 133 -4.94 -9.51 23.43
CA VAL A 133 -5.49 -8.56 22.47
C VAL A 133 -6.59 -7.81 23.20
N GLY A 134 -6.56 -6.46 23.15
CA GLY A 134 -7.58 -5.62 23.76
C GLY A 134 -8.95 -5.78 23.08
N ASP A 135 -9.85 -4.82 23.34
CA ASP A 135 -11.17 -4.82 22.71
C ASP A 135 -11.09 -4.72 21.17
N ASP A 136 -12.02 -5.37 20.49
CA ASP A 136 -12.09 -5.38 19.03
C ASP A 136 -12.28 -3.96 18.47
N PRO A 137 -11.65 -3.64 17.32
CA PRO A 137 -11.78 -2.34 16.71
C PRO A 137 -13.21 -2.10 16.21
N HIS A 138 -13.72 -0.90 16.49
CA HIS A 138 -15.00 -0.44 15.93
C HIS A 138 -15.00 -0.34 14.39
N TYR A 139 -13.83 -0.34 13.77
CA TYR A 139 -13.65 -0.25 12.33
C TYR A 139 -13.34 -1.63 11.76
N MET A 140 -14.10 -2.04 10.75
CA MET A 140 -13.82 -3.23 9.95
C MET A 140 -12.70 -2.91 8.96
N PRO A 141 -11.55 -3.60 9.00
CA PRO A 141 -10.37 -3.22 8.22
C PRO A 141 -10.47 -3.62 6.74
N PHE A 142 -11.09 -4.76 6.44
CA PHE A 142 -11.29 -5.28 5.08
C PHE A 142 -12.58 -6.12 5.03
N MET A 143 -13.07 -6.40 3.82
CA MET A 143 -14.24 -7.27 3.60
C MET A 143 -13.80 -8.74 3.59
N PRO A 144 -14.22 -9.58 4.54
CA PRO A 144 -13.88 -10.98 4.57
C PRO A 144 -14.53 -11.72 3.40
N PHE A 145 -13.75 -12.59 2.74
CA PHE A 145 -14.20 -13.44 1.64
C PHE A 145 -15.00 -12.72 0.56
N ALA A 146 -14.55 -11.53 0.12
CA ALA A 146 -15.25 -10.71 -0.87
C ALA A 146 -15.54 -11.44 -2.20
N ASP A 147 -14.78 -12.49 -2.51
CA ASP A 147 -14.92 -13.30 -3.72
C ASP A 147 -15.90 -14.49 -3.58
N ASP A 148 -16.38 -14.81 -2.37
CA ASP A 148 -17.29 -15.94 -2.13
C ASP A 148 -18.77 -15.48 -2.05
N PRO A 149 -19.61 -15.82 -3.05
CA PRO A 149 -21.01 -15.40 -3.07
C PRO A 149 -21.87 -16.07 -2.00
N ASN A 150 -21.39 -17.15 -1.36
CA ASN A 150 -22.12 -17.86 -0.30
C ASN A 150 -21.79 -17.32 1.09
N TYR A 151 -20.82 -16.41 1.20
CA TYR A 151 -20.40 -15.86 2.48
C TYR A 151 -21.39 -14.81 3.00
N ASN A 152 -21.90 -15.01 4.23
CA ASN A 152 -22.83 -14.06 4.87
C ASN A 152 -22.08 -12.92 5.57
N TYR A 153 -21.70 -11.90 4.81
CA TYR A 153 -21.00 -10.73 5.32
C TYR A 153 -21.85 -9.83 6.23
N GLU A 154 -23.19 -9.98 6.25
CA GLU A 154 -24.07 -9.12 7.07
C GLU A 154 -23.78 -9.26 8.57
N ASN A 155 -23.44 -10.48 9.03
CA ASN A 155 -23.13 -10.74 10.43
C ASN A 155 -21.84 -10.02 10.87
N ASP A 156 -20.82 -9.98 10.03
CA ASP A 156 -19.58 -9.26 10.33
C ASP A 156 -19.81 -7.75 10.30
N LEU A 157 -20.62 -7.26 9.35
CA LEU A 157 -20.99 -5.85 9.27
C LEU A 157 -21.73 -5.38 10.54
N GLU A 158 -22.59 -6.21 11.14
CA GLU A 158 -23.30 -5.86 12.37
C GLU A 158 -22.39 -5.71 13.59
N GLN A 159 -21.23 -6.37 13.59
CA GLN A 159 -20.24 -6.31 14.68
C GLN A 159 -19.39 -5.03 14.65
N HIS A 160 -19.27 -4.40 13.47
CA HIS A 160 -18.46 -3.19 13.30
C HIS A 160 -19.34 -1.95 13.12
N LYS A 161 -18.92 -0.82 13.69
CA LYS A 161 -19.66 0.45 13.56
C LYS A 161 -19.32 1.17 12.25
N TYR A 162 -18.12 0.96 11.74
CA TYR A 162 -17.56 1.70 10.61
C TYR A 162 -16.76 0.79 9.69
N LEU A 163 -16.72 1.13 8.40
CA LEU A 163 -15.91 0.43 7.40
C LEU A 163 -14.65 1.25 7.11
N ALA A 164 -13.48 0.70 7.41
CA ALA A 164 -12.21 1.42 7.29
C ALA A 164 -11.92 1.85 5.85
N TRP A 165 -12.25 1.00 4.88
CA TRP A 165 -12.00 1.26 3.46
C TRP A 165 -13.00 2.22 2.81
N GLN A 166 -14.16 2.46 3.43
CA GLN A 166 -15.11 3.47 2.93
C GLN A 166 -14.71 4.88 3.35
N LYS A 167 -14.00 5.01 4.46
CA LYS A 167 -13.45 6.31 4.86
C LYS A 167 -12.39 6.68 3.84
N GLN A 168 -12.55 7.85 3.21
CA GLN A 168 -11.51 8.40 2.35
C GLN A 168 -10.29 8.69 3.22
N ALA A 169 -9.38 7.71 3.29
CA ALA A 169 -8.15 7.84 4.03
C ALA A 169 -7.31 8.89 3.30
N ILE A 170 -6.93 9.95 4.01
CA ILE A 170 -5.90 10.86 3.54
C ILE A 170 -4.64 10.01 3.46
N THR A 171 -4.08 9.87 2.25
CA THR A 171 -2.83 9.14 2.07
C THR A 171 -1.72 9.86 2.83
N SER A 172 -0.67 9.13 3.22
CA SER A 172 0.52 9.71 3.88
C SER A 172 1.05 10.94 3.14
N ASP A 173 1.00 10.88 1.81
CA ASP A 173 1.50 11.90 0.91
C ASP A 173 0.62 13.14 0.95
N HIS A 174 -0.71 12.96 0.87
CA HIS A 174 -1.65 14.05 1.06
C HIS A 174 -1.48 14.72 2.43
N GLU A 175 -1.25 13.96 3.50
CA GLU A 175 -1.02 14.55 4.83
C GLU A 175 0.23 15.45 4.84
N VAL A 176 1.33 15.05 4.17
CA VAL A 176 2.56 15.86 4.06
C VAL A 176 2.29 17.12 3.25
N ILE A 177 1.65 16.97 2.08
CA ILE A 177 1.32 18.09 1.19
C ILE A 177 0.41 19.09 1.90
N LEU A 178 -0.64 18.63 2.58
CA LEU A 178 -1.57 19.49 3.32
C LEU A 178 -0.88 20.20 4.47
N LEU A 179 -0.03 19.50 5.22
CA LEU A 179 0.70 20.10 6.33
C LEU A 179 1.65 21.20 5.85
N GLU A 180 2.42 20.96 4.80
CA GLU A 180 3.34 21.95 4.24
C GLU A 180 2.58 23.11 3.59
N THR A 181 1.45 22.83 2.92
CA THR A 181 0.56 23.87 2.37
C THR A 181 0.05 24.79 3.47
N VAL A 182 -0.53 24.24 4.55
CA VAL A 182 -1.01 25.03 5.69
C VAL A 182 0.13 25.81 6.33
N LYS A 183 1.29 25.19 6.50
CA LYS A 183 2.48 25.86 7.05
C LYS A 183 2.87 27.09 6.21
N ARG A 184 3.00 26.97 4.88
CA ARG A 184 3.32 28.08 3.98
C ARG A 184 2.23 29.17 3.99
N LEU A 185 0.95 28.79 4.01
CA LEU A 185 -0.16 29.75 4.10
C LEU A 185 -0.13 30.57 5.40
N LEU A 186 0.20 29.93 6.53
CA LEU A 186 0.34 30.61 7.83
C LEU A 186 1.61 31.46 7.91
N SER A 187 2.76 30.94 7.45
CA SER A 187 4.06 31.60 7.62
C SER A 187 4.34 32.67 6.57
N GLU A 188 4.06 32.40 5.29
CA GLU A 188 4.42 33.27 4.16
C GLU A 188 3.27 34.21 3.80
N HIS A 189 2.05 33.68 3.66
CA HIS A 189 0.88 34.47 3.25
C HIS A 189 0.13 35.12 4.42
N LYS A 190 0.53 34.82 5.68
CA LYS A 190 -0.07 35.36 6.91
C LYS A 190 -1.60 35.18 6.99
N LEU A 191 -2.12 34.14 6.34
CA LEU A 191 -3.54 33.80 6.44
C LEU A 191 -3.81 33.20 7.82
N THR A 192 -4.98 33.47 8.38
CA THR A 192 -5.42 32.82 9.61
C THR A 192 -6.04 31.47 9.29
N ALA A 193 -5.93 30.50 10.21
CA ALA A 193 -6.52 29.17 10.08
C ALA A 193 -8.00 29.22 9.67
N LEU A 194 -8.78 30.09 10.33
CA LEU A 194 -10.19 30.30 10.01
C LEU A 194 -10.42 30.80 8.58
N ARG A 195 -9.57 31.70 8.06
CA ARG A 195 -9.69 32.19 6.66
C ARG A 195 -9.38 31.08 5.66
N ILE A 196 -8.37 30.25 5.95
CA ILE A 196 -8.03 29.09 5.12
C ILE A 196 -9.22 28.12 5.09
N ASP A 197 -9.79 27.78 6.24
CA ASP A 197 -10.95 26.86 6.33
C ASP A 197 -12.19 27.43 5.62
N THR A 198 -12.40 28.75 5.70
CA THR A 198 -13.53 29.43 5.02
C THR A 198 -13.45 29.30 3.49
N THR A 199 -12.26 29.06 2.92
CA THR A 199 -12.14 28.86 1.47
C THR A 199 -12.72 27.52 1.00
N GLY A 200 -12.78 26.50 1.87
CA GLY A 200 -13.27 25.16 1.53
C GLY A 200 -12.46 24.44 0.44
N ILE A 201 -11.26 24.91 0.11
CA ILE A 201 -10.41 24.33 -0.94
C ILE A 201 -9.67 23.09 -0.44
N LEU A 202 -9.21 23.13 0.81
CA LEU A 202 -8.53 21.98 1.40
C LEU A 202 -9.56 20.90 1.79
N PRO A 203 -9.23 19.62 1.62
CA PRO A 203 -10.13 18.49 1.87
C PRO A 203 -10.48 18.30 3.35
N THR A 204 -9.72 18.91 4.26
CA THR A 204 -9.93 18.86 5.70
C THR A 204 -9.63 20.20 6.35
N ASP A 205 -10.16 20.40 7.55
CA ASP A 205 -9.93 21.57 8.37
C ASP A 205 -8.46 21.70 8.81
N THR A 206 -8.00 22.93 8.92
CA THR A 206 -6.64 23.26 9.36
C THR A 206 -6.33 22.73 10.76
N ALA A 207 -7.32 22.65 11.65
CA ALA A 207 -7.14 22.12 13.00
C ALA A 207 -6.81 20.62 12.97
N SER A 208 -7.53 19.81 12.18
CA SER A 208 -7.18 18.41 11.96
C SER A 208 -5.79 18.25 11.33
N ILE A 209 -5.46 19.05 10.32
CA ILE A 209 -4.14 19.00 9.64
C ILE A 209 -3.01 19.30 10.63
N LEU A 210 -3.14 20.35 11.44
CA LEU A 210 -2.14 20.68 12.48
C LEU A 210 -2.10 19.64 13.60
N GLY A 211 -3.23 18.97 13.88
CA GLY A 211 -3.30 17.82 14.78
C GLY A 211 -2.47 16.64 14.30
N LEU A 212 -2.39 16.39 12.98
CA LEU A 212 -1.54 15.33 12.41
C LEU A 212 -0.06 15.56 12.71
N ALA A 213 0.42 16.80 12.62
CA ALA A 213 1.80 17.13 12.98
C ALA A 213 2.08 16.78 14.46
N LYS A 214 1.18 17.13 15.37
CA LYS A 214 1.35 16.81 16.80
C LYS A 214 1.43 15.31 17.05
N LYS A 215 0.63 14.49 16.35
CA LYS A 215 0.67 13.02 16.44
C LYS A 215 1.97 12.43 15.89
N ARG A 216 2.52 13.00 14.82
CA ARG A 216 3.79 12.55 14.23
C ARG A 216 4.99 12.87 15.13
N TYR A 217 4.94 14.00 15.85
CA TYR A 217 6.04 14.45 16.72
C TYR A 217 5.90 14.05 18.18
N SER A 218 4.77 13.46 18.61
CA SER A 218 4.64 12.92 19.97
C SER A 218 5.41 11.60 20.11
N PRO A 219 6.47 11.49 20.94
CA PRO A 219 7.24 10.26 21.14
C PRO A 219 6.49 9.18 21.95
N THR A 220 5.18 9.33 22.16
CA THR A 220 4.42 8.61 23.18
C THR A 220 3.08 8.14 22.63
N SER A 221 3.04 6.89 22.18
CA SER A 221 1.83 6.05 22.31
C SER A 221 2.14 4.56 22.56
N PHE A 222 3.40 4.21 22.86
CA PHE A 222 3.78 2.83 23.23
C PHE A 222 4.05 2.65 24.74
N ARG A 223 3.64 3.60 25.59
CA ARG A 223 3.94 3.58 27.03
C ARG A 223 2.74 3.74 27.98
N ASP A 224 1.53 3.84 27.48
CA ASP A 224 0.34 3.94 28.35
C ASP A 224 -0.50 2.67 28.25
N LEU A 225 0.08 1.55 28.68
CA LEU A 225 -0.60 0.31 29.08
C LEU A 225 0.24 -0.32 30.20
N ASP A 226 0.19 0.29 31.38
CA ASP A 226 0.46 -0.36 32.67
C ASP A 226 -0.88 -0.56 33.39
#